data_AF-A0A2P9ADQ3-F1
#
_entry.id   AF-A0A2P9ADQ3-F1
#
_cell.length_a   1.000
_cell.length_b   1.000
_cell.length_c   1.000
_cell.angle_alpha   90.00
_cell.angle_beta   90.00
_cell.angle_gamma   90.00
#
_symmetry.space_group_name_H-M   'P 1'
#
loop_
_entity.id
_entity.type
_entity.pdbx_description
1 polymer ?
#
loop_
_entity_poly.entity_id
_entity_poly.type
_entity_poly.pdbx_seq_one_letter_code
_entity_poly.pdbx_strand_id
1 'polypeptide(L)' 'MTVSRKLRIVVLAGAVGLFGLEASQQLALPGFSSLVSSAEARVGRPLTPVSVAGVARRTVRRCAAGVYC' A
#
# COMPACT_ATOMS: atom_id res chain seq x y z
N MET A 1 52.47 6.38 4.47
CA MET A 1 51.27 6.99 3.86
C MET A 1 51.23 8.46 4.22
N THR A 2 51.33 9.37 3.26
CA THR A 2 51.33 10.82 3.53
C THR A 2 49.97 11.27 4.06
N VAL A 3 49.96 12.19 5.03
CA VAL A 3 48.74 12.72 5.67
C VAL A 3 47.74 13.27 4.62
N SER A 4 48.27 13.84 3.54
CA SER A 4 47.51 14.28 2.35
C SER A 4 46.63 13.18 1.72
N ARG A 5 47.11 11.93 1.66
CA ARG A 5 46.36 10.81 1.06
C ARG A 5 45.19 10.37 1.94
N LYS A 6 45.37 10.40 3.27
CA LYS A 6 44.29 10.10 4.23
C LYS A 6 43.20 11.17 4.18
N LEU A 7 43.59 12.45 4.09
CA LEU A 7 42.65 13.57 4.00
C LEU A 7 41.73 13.47 2.77
N ARG A 8 42.31 13.16 1.59
CA ARG A 8 41.52 12.97 0.35
C ARG A 8 40.51 11.84 0.45
N ILE A 9 40.88 10.73 1.09
CA ILE A 9 39.99 9.57 1.27
C ILE A 9 38.82 9.93 2.20
N VAL A 10 39.08 10.65 3.29
CA VAL A 10 38.02 11.09 4.22
C VAL A 10 37.04 12.04 3.53
N VAL A 11 37.53 12.99 2.73
CA VAL A 11 36.67 13.92 1.99
C VAL A 11 35.81 13.18 0.95
N LEU A 12 36.39 12.23 0.20
CA LEU A 12 35.64 11.42 -0.76
C LEU A 12 34.59 10.53 -0.09
N ALA A 13 34.92 9.88 1.02
CA ALA A 13 33.98 9.06 1.77
C ALA A 13 32.82 9.89 2.34
N GLY A 14 33.12 11.09 2.87
CA GLY A 14 32.10 12.03 3.34
C GLY A 14 31.16 12.49 2.23
N ALA A 15 31.70 12.84 1.06
CA ALA A 15 30.90 13.26 -0.10
C ALA A 15 29.99 12.13 -0.58
N VAL A 16 30.49 10.90 -0.71
CA VAL A 16 29.68 9.73 -1.10
C VAL A 16 28.60 9.42 -0.06
N GLY A 17 28.91 9.52 1.23
CA GLY A 17 27.94 9.32 2.31
C GLY A 17 26.80 10.34 2.28
N LEU A 18 27.13 11.63 2.12
CA LEU A 18 26.15 12.72 1.99
C LEU A 18 25.26 12.55 0.76
N PHE A 19 25.85 12.24 -0.41
CA PHE A 19 25.07 12.02 -1.64
C PHE A 19 24.19 10.76 -1.57
N GLY A 20 24.66 9.69 -0.92
CA GLY A 20 23.88 8.46 -0.74
C GLY A 20 22.64 8.67 0.14
N LEU A 21 22.73 9.54 1.15
CA LEU A 21 21.61 9.91 2.01
C LEU A 21 20.55 10.72 1.25
N GLU A 22 20.94 11.71 0.46
CA GLU A 22 19.98 12.49 -0.34
C GLU A 22 19.29 11.63 -1.43
N ALA A 23 20.04 10.74 -2.09
CA ALA A 23 19.49 9.81 -3.07
C ALA A 23 18.47 8.83 -2.45
N SER A 24 18.64 8.49 -1.17
CA SER A 24 17.68 7.64 -0.44
C SER A 24 16.31 8.31 -0.24
N GLN A 25 16.27 9.65 -0.13
CA GLN A 25 14.99 10.38 -0.03
C GLN A 25 14.22 10.37 -1.35
N GLN A 26 14.91 10.43 -2.49
CA GLN A 26 14.27 10.26 -3.81
C GLN A 26 13.97 8.79 -4.15
N LEU A 27 14.67 7.85 -3.50
CA LEU A 27 14.36 6.41 -3.55
C LEU A 27 13.24 5.98 -2.59
N ALA A 28 12.60 6.92 -1.88
CA ALA A 28 11.21 6.78 -1.45
C ALA A 28 10.29 6.86 -2.67
N LEU A 29 10.55 5.97 -3.65
CA LEU A 29 9.72 5.77 -4.81
C LEU A 29 8.32 5.45 -4.30
N PRO A 30 7.28 6.13 -4.79
CA PRO A 30 5.88 5.95 -4.41
C PRO A 30 5.36 4.60 -4.96
N GLY A 31 5.96 3.51 -4.47
CA GLY A 31 5.78 2.16 -5.00
C GLY A 31 6.38 1.08 -4.08
N PHE A 32 7.30 1.43 -3.18
CA PHE A 32 7.78 0.49 -2.14
C PHE A 32 6.91 0.45 -0.88
N SER A 33 5.95 1.38 -0.74
CA SER A 33 4.99 1.42 0.37
C SER A 33 3.95 0.30 0.33
N SER A 34 3.95 -0.56 -0.69
CA SER A 34 2.96 -1.63 -0.85
C SER A 34 3.60 -2.95 -1.27
N LEU A 35 4.43 -3.53 -0.40
CA LEU A 35 4.68 -4.99 -0.40
C LEU A 35 3.40 -5.80 -0.11
N VAL A 36 2.31 -5.11 0.25
CA VAL A 36 0.96 -5.65 0.41
C VAL A 36 0.09 -5.09 -0.71
N SER A 37 -0.55 -5.99 -1.47
CA SER A 37 -1.56 -5.60 -2.47
C SER A 37 -2.67 -4.80 -1.78
N SER A 38 -3.04 -3.65 -2.36
CA SER A 38 -4.19 -2.87 -1.88
C SER A 38 -5.46 -3.73 -1.98
N ALA A 39 -5.89 -4.29 -0.84
CA ALA A 39 -7.12 -5.05 -0.73
C ALA A 39 -8.29 -4.06 -0.58
N GLU A 40 -8.70 -3.44 -1.69
CA GLU A 40 -9.88 -2.59 -1.69
C GLU A 40 -11.14 -3.45 -1.57
N ALA A 41 -11.79 -3.40 -0.41
CA ALA A 41 -13.05 -4.08 -0.18
C ALA A 41 -14.18 -3.34 -0.93
N ARG A 42 -14.50 -3.81 -2.14
CA ARG A 42 -15.63 -3.28 -2.93
C ARG A 42 -16.97 -3.67 -2.30
N VAL A 43 -17.57 -2.74 -1.58
CA VAL A 43 -18.91 -2.86 -1.00
C VAL A 43 -19.97 -2.75 -2.12
N GLY A 44 -21.00 -3.59 -2.08
CA GLY A 44 -22.18 -3.45 -2.96
C GLY A 44 -22.14 -4.25 -4.26
N ARG A 45 -21.03 -4.91 -4.62
CA ARG A 45 -21.01 -5.87 -5.75
C ARG A 45 -22.07 -6.96 -5.50
N PRO A 46 -22.80 -7.41 -6.54
CA PRO A 46 -23.71 -8.55 -6.40
C PRO A 46 -22.93 -9.74 -5.82
N LEU A 47 -23.42 -10.31 -4.71
CA LEU A 47 -22.81 -11.37 -3.88
C LEU A 47 -21.78 -10.94 -2.81
N THR A 48 -21.57 -9.64 -2.58
CA THR A 48 -20.85 -9.19 -1.37
C THR A 48 -21.78 -9.19 -0.15
N PRO A 49 -21.27 -9.33 1.10
CA PRO A 49 -22.10 -9.39 2.30
C PRO A 49 -23.04 -8.19 2.47
N VAL A 50 -22.64 -7.03 1.96
CA VAL A 50 -23.37 -5.75 2.04
C VAL A 50 -24.01 -5.40 0.67
N SER A 51 -24.45 -6.40 -0.09
CA SER A 51 -25.14 -6.19 -1.37
C SER A 51 -26.66 -6.08 -1.18
N VAL A 52 -27.24 -4.94 -1.59
CA VAL A 52 -28.70 -4.69 -1.56
C VAL A 52 -29.46 -5.74 -2.38
N ALA A 53 -28.90 -6.20 -3.50
CA ALA A 53 -29.49 -7.26 -4.32
C ALA A 53 -29.66 -8.58 -3.55
N GLY A 54 -28.75 -8.88 -2.63
CA GLY A 54 -28.83 -10.06 -1.76
C GLY A 54 -29.97 -9.93 -0.73
N VAL A 55 -30.11 -8.75 -0.13
CA VAL A 55 -31.21 -8.44 0.80
C VAL A 55 -32.55 -8.59 0.08
N ALA A 56 -32.72 -7.97 -1.10
CA ALA A 56 -33.95 -8.04 -1.87
C ALA A 56 -34.37 -9.49 -2.17
N ARG A 57 -33.44 -10.35 -2.61
CA ARG A 57 -33.72 -11.79 -2.83
C ARG A 57 -34.15 -12.50 -1.55
N ARG A 58 -33.52 -12.20 -0.42
CA ARG A 58 -33.85 -12.83 0.88
C ARG A 58 -35.21 -12.39 1.38
N THR A 59 -35.54 -11.11 1.22
CA THR A 59 -36.87 -10.56 1.52
C THR A 59 -37.94 -11.23 0.67
N VAL A 60 -37.76 -11.29 -0.65
CA VAL A 60 -38.73 -11.94 -1.56
C VAL A 60 -38.96 -13.40 -1.19
N ARG A 61 -37.90 -14.16 -0.90
CA ARG A 61 -38.03 -15.57 -0.47
C ARG A 61 -38.79 -15.70 0.85
N ARG A 62 -38.59 -14.78 1.79
CA ARG A 62 -39.29 -14.79 3.08
C ARG A 62 -40.74 -14.34 2.96
N CYS A 63 -41.07 -13.38 2.08
CA CYS A 63 -42.44 -13.07 1.70
C CYS A 63 -43.12 -14.30 1.07
N ALA A 64 -42.45 -14.97 0.13
CA ALA A 64 -42.97 -16.19 -0.49
C ALA A 64 -43.17 -17.35 0.50
N ALA A 65 -42.35 -17.41 1.56
CA ALA A 65 -42.49 -18.36 2.66
C ALA A 65 -43.50 -17.92 3.74
N GLY A 66 -44.19 -16.79 3.58
CA GLY A 66 -45.17 -16.26 4.53
C GLY A 66 -44.57 -15.70 5.83
N VAL A 67 -43.26 -15.45 5.86
CA VAL A 67 -42.57 -14.88 7.04
C VAL A 67 -42.82 -13.37 7.12
N TYR A 68 -43.03 -12.71 5.98
CA TYR A 68 -43.38 -11.30 5.88
C TYR A 68 -44.69 -11.18 5.11
N CYS A 69 -45.58 -10.31 5.60
CA CYS A 69 -46.84 -9.98 4.95
C CYS A 69 -46.61 -9.29 3.60
#